data_AF-A0A6A8AUC0-F1
#
_entry.id   AF-A0A6A8AUC0-F1
#
_cell.length_a   1.000
_cell.length_b   1.000
_cell.length_c   1.000
_cell.angle_alpha   90.00
_cell.angle_beta   90.00
_cell.angle_gamma   90.00
#
_symmetry.space_group_name_H-M   'P 1'
#
loop_
_entity.id
_entity.type
_entity.pdbx_description
1 polymer ?
#
loop_
_entity_poly.entity_id
_entity_poly.type
_entity_poly.pdbx_seq_one_letter_code
_entity_poly.pdbx_strand_id
1 'polypeptide(L)' 'MHKATCAECGKECEVPFKPSGSRPVYCRECFAKRRRY' A
#
# COMPACT_ATOMS: atom_id res chain seq x y z
N MET A 1 -13.88 0.57 2.72
CA MET A 1 -12.43 0.85 2.80
C MET A 1 -11.77 -0.39 3.37
N HIS A 2 -10.81 -0.99 2.67
CA HIS A 2 -10.14 -2.21 3.14
C HIS A 2 -8.85 -1.82 3.86
N LYS A 3 -8.70 -2.27 5.10
CA LYS A 3 -7.43 -2.15 5.83
C LYS A 3 -6.39 -3.02 5.13
N ALA A 4 -5.27 -2.41 4.76
CA ALA A 4 -4.15 -3.09 4.16
C ALA A 4 -2.86 -2.56 4.76
N THR A 5 -1.90 -3.46 4.92
CA THR A 5 -0.59 -3.11 5.47
C THR A 5 0.36 -2.75 4.33
N CYS A 6 1.06 -1.62 4.46
CA CYS A 6 2.08 -1.23 3.51
C CYS A 6 3.21 -2.26 3.51
N ALA A 7 3.49 -2.88 2.37
CA ALA A 7 4.53 -3.88 2.20
C ALA A 7 5.96 -3.31 2.34
N GLU A 8 6.11 -1.98 2.28
CA GLU A 8 7.42 -1.31 2.38
C GLU A 8 7.70 -0.78 3.79
N CYS A 9 6.72 -0.17 4.44
CA CYS A 9 6.91 0.45 5.77
C CYS A 9 6.14 -0.22 6.91
N GLY A 10 5.31 -1.23 6.63
CA GLY A 10 4.52 -1.94 7.64
C GLY A 10 3.35 -1.13 8.23
N LYS A 11 3.11 0.11 7.77
CA LYS A 11 1.99 0.93 8.27
C LYS A 11 0.65 0.43 7.78
N GLU A 12 -0.35 0.50 8.63
CA GLU A 12 -1.76 0.26 8.28
C GLU A 12 -2.29 1.42 7.43
N CYS A 13 -2.94 1.11 6.31
CA CYS A 13 -3.55 2.10 5.44
C CYS A 13 -4.87 1.59 4.87
N GLU A 14 -5.75 2.51 4.50
CA GLU A 14 -7.05 2.19 3.96
C GLU A 14 -7.03 2.30 2.45
N VAL A 15 -7.30 1.19 1.76
CA VAL A 15 -7.31 1.13 0.30
C VAL A 15 -8.69 0.80 -0.24
N PRO A 16 -9.07 1.35 -1.40
CA PRO A 16 -10.38 1.08 -2.01
C PRO A 16 -10.44 -0.27 -2.74
N PHE A 17 -9.34 -1.01 -2.80
CA PHE A 17 -9.24 -2.31 -3.47
C PHE A 17 -8.98 -3.43 -2.46
N LYS A 18 -9.43 -4.65 -2.76
CA LYS A 18 -9.16 -5.83 -1.90
C LYS A 18 -7.66 -6.16 -1.97
N PRO A 19 -6.93 -6.19 -0.84
CA PRO A 19 -5.54 -6.67 -0.82
C PRO A 19 -5.53 -8.18 -1.02
N SER A 20 -5.42 -8.64 -2.26
CA SER A 20 -5.47 -10.08 -2.60
C SER A 20 -4.21 -10.87 -2.22
N GLY A 21 -3.29 -10.31 -1.42
CA GLY A 21 -2.00 -10.93 -1.04
C GLY A 21 -1.01 -11.14 -2.18
N SER A 22 -1.50 -11.17 -3.43
CA SER A 22 -0.77 -11.35 -4.67
C SER A 22 -0.12 -10.05 -5.17
N ARG A 23 -0.60 -8.88 -4.73
CA ARG A 23 -0.01 -7.57 -5.04
C ARG A 23 0.29 -6.81 -3.74
N PRO A 24 1.54 -6.35 -3.55
CA PRO A 24 1.90 -5.59 -2.36
C PRO A 24 1.15 -4.25 -2.34
N VAL A 25 0.58 -3.92 -1.18
CA VAL A 25 -0.08 -2.63 -0.96
C VAL A 25 0.95 -1.62 -0.50
N TYR A 26 0.84 -0.38 -0.96
CA TYR A 26 1.72 0.70 -0.56
C TYR A 26 0.89 1.86 -0.02
N CYS A 27 1.35 2.47 1.08
CA CYS A 27 0.80 3.73 1.54
C CYS A 27 1.15 4.86 0.55
N ARG A 28 0.46 6.00 0.65
CA ARG A 28 0.71 7.17 -0.23
C ARG A 28 2.18 7.59 -0.24
N GLU A 29 2.86 7.49 0.90
CA GLU A 29 4.28 7.85 1.04
C GLU A 29 5.20 6.92 0.24
N CYS A 30 5.10 5.60 0.46
CA CYS A 30 5.90 4.59 -0.22
C CYS A 30 5.58 4.56 -1.72
N PHE A 31 4.31 4.71 -2.08
CA PHE A 31 3.89 4.80 -3.47
C PHE A 31 4.43 6.06 -4.17
N ALA A 32 4.47 7.20 -3.48
CA ALA A 32 5.07 8.44 -4.00
C ALA A 32 6.59 8.33 -4.14
N LYS A 33 7.29 7.69 -3.19
CA LYS A 33 8.73 7.40 -3.33
C LYS A 33 9.02 6.55 -4.57
N ARG A 34 8.20 5.53 -4.81
CA ARG A 34 8.43 4.56 -5.89
C ARG A 34 8.06 5.07 -7.29
N ARG A 35 7.18 6.07 -7.38
CA ARG A 35 6.73 6.67 -8.66
C ARG A 35 7.66 7.78 -9.17
N ARG A 36 8.79 8.06 -8.50
CA ARG A 36 9.69 9.18 -8.78
C ARG A 36 10.94 8.74 -9.56
N TYR A 37 10.73 8.04 -10.68
CA TYR A 37 11.75 7.76 -11.69
C TYR A 37 11.39 8.45 -13.00
#